data_AF-A0A175K0S9-F1
#
_entry.id   AF-A0A175K0S9-F1
#
_cell.length_a   1.000
_cell.length_b   1.000
_cell.length_c   1.000
_cell.angle_alpha   90.00
_cell.angle_beta   90.00
_cell.angle_gamma   90.00
#
_symmetry.space_group_name_H-M   'P 1'
#
loop_
_entity.id
_entity.type
_entity.pdbx_description
1 polymer ?
#
loop_
_entity_poly.entity_id
_entity_poly.type
_entity_poly.pdbx_seq_one_letter_code
_entity_poly.pdbx_strand_id
1 'polypeptide(L)'
;MQLGYNEIMIVSKYFEDINDFINLEMGVKRFQGNMEQFHFNPIPLNEYSRKLFPNIETFCIYKEDDEIFDDGRIIKYVIWYKVSYSRYLKEKEEGNICKNIEYTQEDREKYGNTIQKEVNSLGNYCFKEFSSLTTINIPTSVIEIGDDCFSWCSSLT
;
A
#
# COMPACT_ATOMS: atom_id res chain seq x y z
N MET A 1 -33.46 6.82 -9.13
CA MET A 1 -32.08 7.20 -9.50
C MET A 1 -31.52 6.09 -10.37
N GLN A 2 -31.11 6.39 -11.61
CA GLN A 2 -30.52 5.39 -12.50
C GLN A 2 -29.01 5.59 -12.50
N LEU A 3 -28.27 4.61 -11.99
CA LEU A 3 -26.80 4.61 -12.02
C LEU A 3 -26.32 4.39 -13.47
N GLY A 4 -25.38 5.21 -13.94
CA GLY A 4 -24.68 5.02 -15.20
C GLY A 4 -23.38 4.21 -15.02
N TYR A 5 -22.60 4.11 -16.09
CA TYR A 5 -21.36 3.31 -16.13
C TYR A 5 -20.26 3.86 -15.21
N ASN A 6 -20.13 5.19 -15.11
CA ASN A 6 -19.14 5.80 -14.23
C ASN A 6 -19.51 5.59 -12.76
N GLU A 7 -20.80 5.71 -12.44
CA GLU A 7 -21.30 5.53 -11.08
C GLU A 7 -21.16 4.07 -10.63
N ILE A 8 -21.43 3.10 -11.50
CA ILE A 8 -21.28 1.68 -11.14
C ILE A 8 -19.81 1.29 -10.95
N MET A 9 -18.89 1.84 -11.74
CA MET A 9 -17.46 1.63 -11.52
C MET A 9 -17.03 2.18 -10.16
N ILE A 10 -17.55 3.35 -9.75
CA ILE A 10 -17.28 3.92 -8.41
C ILE A 10 -17.83 3.02 -7.31
N VAL A 11 -19.08 2.57 -7.43
CA VAL A 11 -19.70 1.66 -6.45
C VAL A 11 -18.95 0.35 -6.35
N SER A 12 -18.49 -0.20 -7.47
CA SER A 12 -17.76 -1.48 -7.52
C SER A 12 -16.40 -1.43 -6.81
N LYS A 13 -15.84 -0.24 -6.54
CA LYS A 13 -14.62 -0.10 -5.71
C LYS A 13 -14.83 -0.49 -4.24
N TYR A 14 -16.10 -0.62 -3.82
CA TYR A 14 -16.47 -1.02 -2.46
C TYR A 14 -16.87 -2.49 -2.37
N PHE A 15 -16.73 -3.26 -3.44
CA PHE A 15 -16.96 -4.70 -3.43
C PHE A 15 -15.85 -5.41 -2.65
N GLU A 16 -16.22 -6.50 -1.97
CA GLU A 16 -15.32 -7.21 -1.06
C GLU A 16 -14.55 -8.31 -1.79
N ASP A 17 -15.20 -8.97 -2.75
CA ASP A 17 -14.60 -10.08 -3.49
C ASP A 17 -15.02 -10.11 -4.97
N ILE A 18 -14.46 -11.07 -5.71
CA ILE A 18 -14.71 -11.23 -7.14
C ILE A 18 -16.16 -11.63 -7.46
N ASN A 19 -16.85 -12.32 -6.54
CA ASN A 19 -18.23 -12.74 -6.74
C ASN A 19 -19.16 -11.54 -6.81
N ASP A 20 -18.88 -10.46 -6.08
CA ASP A 20 -19.68 -9.22 -6.18
C ASP A 20 -19.66 -8.66 -7.61
N PHE A 21 -18.48 -8.63 -8.25
CA PHE A 21 -18.32 -8.20 -9.64
C PHE A 21 -19.05 -9.15 -10.60
N ILE A 22 -18.85 -10.46 -10.43
CA ILE A 22 -19.49 -11.48 -11.28
C ILE A 22 -21.01 -11.39 -11.16
N ASN A 23 -21.55 -11.31 -9.94
CA ASN A 23 -22.97 -11.21 -9.67
C ASN A 23 -23.56 -9.93 -10.25
N LEU A 24 -22.84 -8.80 -10.19
CA LEU A 24 -23.26 -7.55 -10.81
C LEU A 24 -23.42 -7.70 -12.32
N GLU A 25 -22.39 -8.20 -13.01
CA GLU A 25 -22.41 -8.32 -14.46
C GLU A 25 -23.38 -9.39 -14.97
N MET A 26 -23.54 -10.49 -14.23
CA MET A 26 -24.51 -11.54 -14.54
C MET A 26 -25.94 -11.10 -14.27
N GLY A 27 -26.18 -10.43 -13.13
CA GLY A 27 -27.52 -10.05 -12.68
C GLY A 27 -28.06 -8.80 -13.37
N VAL A 28 -27.19 -7.89 -13.81
CA VAL A 28 -27.58 -6.60 -14.38
C VAL A 28 -26.92 -6.39 -15.74
N LYS A 29 -27.55 -6.91 -16.81
CA LYS A 29 -27.00 -6.93 -18.18
C LYS A 29 -26.44 -5.60 -18.69
N ARG A 30 -27.02 -4.47 -18.28
CA ARG A 30 -26.55 -3.13 -18.68
C ARG A 30 -25.19 -2.74 -18.06
N PHE A 31 -24.65 -3.54 -17.14
CA PHE A 31 -23.35 -3.33 -16.50
C PHE A 31 -22.34 -4.42 -16.87
N GLN A 32 -22.64 -5.23 -17.90
CA GLN A 32 -21.64 -6.16 -18.47
C GLN A 32 -20.44 -5.37 -19.00
N GLY A 33 -19.24 -5.89 -18.76
CA GLY A 33 -17.99 -5.21 -19.09
C GLY A 33 -17.58 -4.13 -18.07
N ASN A 34 -18.17 -4.12 -16.87
CA ASN A 34 -17.77 -3.22 -15.79
C ASN A 34 -16.31 -3.48 -15.35
N MET A 35 -15.89 -4.74 -15.24
CA MET A 35 -14.51 -5.13 -14.90
C MET A 35 -13.49 -4.66 -15.95
N GLU A 36 -13.91 -4.52 -17.22
CA GLU A 36 -13.04 -4.01 -18.29
C GLU A 36 -12.72 -2.51 -18.13
N GLN A 37 -13.53 -1.77 -17.38
CA GLN A 37 -13.32 -0.34 -17.12
C GLN A 37 -12.19 -0.07 -16.10
N PHE A 38 -11.73 -1.10 -15.40
CA PHE A 38 -10.71 -0.96 -14.37
C PHE A 38 -9.30 -1.01 -14.96
N HIS A 39 -8.55 0.06 -14.72
CA HIS A 39 -7.12 0.14 -14.99
C HIS A 39 -6.25 -0.18 -13.77
N PHE A 40 -6.90 -0.51 -12.66
CA PHE A 40 -6.28 -1.02 -11.44
C PHE A 40 -7.18 -2.08 -10.82
N ASN A 41 -6.62 -3.08 -10.16
CA ASN A 41 -7.43 -4.05 -9.43
C ASN A 41 -8.06 -3.38 -8.19
N PRO A 42 -9.40 -3.44 -8.03
CA PRO A 42 -10.08 -2.87 -6.87
C PRO A 42 -10.02 -3.77 -5.63
N ILE A 43 -9.69 -5.05 -5.82
CA ILE A 43 -9.57 -6.09 -4.81
C ILE A 43 -8.26 -6.88 -5.04
N PRO A 44 -7.74 -7.63 -4.05
CA PRO A 44 -6.69 -8.62 -4.28
C PRO A 44 -7.13 -9.63 -5.34
N LEU A 45 -6.22 -10.00 -6.24
CA LEU A 45 -6.50 -10.93 -7.33
C LEU A 45 -5.69 -12.21 -7.16
N ASN A 46 -6.24 -13.29 -7.70
CA ASN A 46 -5.58 -14.57 -7.91
C ASN A 46 -5.57 -14.91 -9.41
N GLU A 47 -4.92 -16.01 -9.80
CA GLU A 47 -4.85 -16.44 -11.21
C GLU A 47 -6.19 -16.48 -11.96
N TYR A 48 -7.29 -16.82 -11.26
CA TYR A 48 -8.63 -16.84 -11.85
C TYR A 48 -9.17 -15.43 -12.07
N SER A 49 -9.21 -14.63 -11.00
CA SER A 49 -9.81 -13.28 -11.03
C SER A 49 -9.00 -12.29 -11.85
N ARG A 50 -7.67 -12.47 -11.95
CA ARG A 50 -6.79 -11.68 -12.83
C ARG A 50 -7.26 -11.67 -14.29
N LYS A 51 -7.80 -12.79 -14.77
CA LYS A 51 -8.28 -12.93 -16.16
C LYS A 51 -9.54 -12.10 -16.44
N LEU A 52 -10.29 -11.73 -15.41
CA LEU A 52 -11.54 -10.98 -15.53
C LEU A 52 -11.32 -9.47 -15.65
N PHE A 53 -10.11 -8.98 -15.31
CA PHE A 53 -9.75 -7.56 -15.38
C PHE A 53 -8.68 -7.30 -16.46
N PRO A 54 -9.04 -7.33 -17.76
CA PRO A 54 -8.05 -7.36 -18.85
C PRO A 54 -7.19 -6.09 -18.96
N ASN A 55 -7.67 -4.96 -18.47
CA ASN A 55 -7.08 -3.64 -18.71
C ASN A 55 -6.29 -3.07 -17.51
N ILE A 56 -5.97 -3.90 -16.51
CA ILE A 56 -5.12 -3.48 -15.40
C ILE A 56 -3.72 -3.14 -15.90
N GLU A 57 -3.32 -1.91 -15.62
CA GLU A 57 -1.97 -1.37 -15.88
C GLU A 57 -1.30 -0.93 -14.56
N THR A 58 -2.10 -0.50 -13.57
CA THR A 58 -1.64 -0.20 -12.21
C THR A 58 -2.07 -1.30 -11.26
N PHE A 59 -1.13 -2.06 -10.70
CA PHE A 59 -1.44 -3.18 -9.83
C PHE A 59 -1.37 -2.78 -8.35
N CYS A 60 -2.49 -2.86 -7.65
CA CYS A 60 -2.61 -2.64 -6.22
C CYS A 60 -2.26 -3.91 -5.45
N ILE A 61 -1.31 -3.80 -4.52
CA ILE A 61 -0.92 -4.89 -3.61
C ILE A 61 -1.38 -4.48 -2.21
N TYR A 62 -2.37 -5.17 -1.67
CA TYR A 62 -3.05 -4.80 -0.43
C TYR A 62 -2.39 -5.40 0.81
N LYS A 63 -1.83 -6.60 0.68
CA LYS A 63 -1.11 -7.33 1.73
C LYS A 63 0.21 -7.88 1.21
N GLU A 64 1.11 -8.24 2.13
CA GLU A 64 2.43 -8.76 1.77
C GLU A 64 2.37 -10.12 1.07
N ASP A 65 1.33 -10.90 1.35
CA ASP A 65 1.08 -12.25 0.80
C ASP A 65 0.15 -12.27 -0.41
N ASP A 66 -0.28 -11.12 -0.93
CA ASP A 66 -1.10 -11.05 -2.15
C ASP A 66 -0.31 -11.59 -3.36
N GLU A 67 -1.00 -12.31 -4.26
CA GLU A 67 -0.40 -12.74 -5.52
C GLU A 67 -0.06 -11.52 -6.39
N ILE A 68 1.14 -11.54 -6.97
CA ILE A 68 1.65 -10.51 -7.88
C ILE A 68 1.77 -11.12 -9.27
N PHE A 69 1.35 -10.36 -10.27
CA PHE A 69 1.41 -10.78 -11.67
C PHE A 69 2.37 -9.88 -12.44
N ASP A 70 3.19 -10.48 -13.30
CA ASP A 70 3.98 -9.76 -14.30
C ASP A 70 3.68 -10.37 -15.68
N ASP A 71 2.58 -9.90 -16.25
CA ASP A 71 2.11 -10.32 -17.58
C ASP A 71 2.54 -9.33 -18.69
N GLY A 72 3.48 -8.42 -18.37
CA GLY A 72 3.97 -7.38 -19.27
C GLY A 72 2.99 -6.23 -19.54
N ARG A 73 1.79 -6.24 -18.93
CA ARG A 73 0.83 -5.11 -19.00
C ARG A 73 0.94 -4.18 -17.80
N ILE A 74 1.40 -4.69 -16.67
CA ILE A 74 1.54 -3.93 -15.43
C ILE A 74 2.75 -3.02 -15.56
N ILE A 75 2.49 -1.71 -15.53
CA ILE A 75 3.52 -0.67 -15.67
C ILE A 75 3.88 -0.05 -14.31
N LYS A 76 3.07 -0.30 -13.28
CA LYS A 76 3.21 0.37 -11.99
C LYS A 76 2.55 -0.41 -10.86
N TYR A 77 3.22 -0.47 -9.71
CA TYR A 77 2.65 -1.01 -8.49
C TYR A 77 2.21 0.10 -7.51
N VAL A 78 1.10 -0.15 -6.82
CA VAL A 78 0.65 0.62 -5.65
C VAL A 78 0.58 -0.31 -4.45
N ILE A 79 1.54 -0.16 -3.55
CA ILE A 79 1.70 -0.99 -2.37
C ILE A 79 1.00 -0.33 -1.19
N TRP A 80 -0.02 -0.98 -0.66
CA TRP A 80 -0.84 -0.48 0.44
C TRP A 80 -0.38 -0.99 1.80
N TYR A 81 0.21 -2.17 1.90
CA TYR A 81 0.72 -2.63 3.18
C TYR A 81 1.97 -1.83 3.59
N LYS A 82 2.31 -1.98 4.86
CA LYS A 82 3.44 -1.30 5.48
C LYS A 82 4.76 -1.80 4.89
N VAL A 83 5.63 -0.90 4.43
CA VAL A 83 6.96 -1.23 3.89
C VAL A 83 8.06 -0.43 4.58
N SER A 84 9.24 -1.03 4.74
CA SER A 84 10.40 -0.32 5.28
C SER A 84 10.84 0.83 4.37
N TYR A 85 11.49 1.85 4.93
CA TYR A 85 11.97 3.01 4.19
C TYR A 85 13.03 2.61 3.13
N SER A 86 13.89 1.64 3.46
CA SER A 86 14.82 1.03 2.51
C SER A 86 14.13 0.41 1.31
N ARG A 87 13.01 -0.30 1.51
CA ARG A 87 12.23 -0.87 0.42
C ARG A 87 11.55 0.22 -0.39
N TYR A 88 10.91 1.17 0.27
CA TYR A 88 10.30 2.34 -0.37
C TYR A 88 11.24 3.04 -1.35
N LEU A 89 12.51 3.24 -1.00
CA LEU A 89 13.48 3.86 -1.90
C LEU A 89 13.67 3.09 -3.21
N LYS A 90 13.74 1.75 -3.15
CA LYS A 90 13.84 0.89 -4.35
C LYS A 90 12.57 0.98 -5.20
N GLU A 91 11.41 0.85 -4.55
CA GLU A 91 10.10 0.94 -5.21
C GLU A 91 9.92 2.30 -5.90
N LYS A 92 10.39 3.38 -5.26
CA LYS A 92 10.35 4.73 -5.81
C LYS A 92 11.23 4.88 -7.05
N GLU A 93 12.41 4.27 -7.07
CA GLU A 93 13.31 4.25 -8.25
C GLU A 93 12.64 3.55 -9.44
N GLU A 94 11.85 2.51 -9.18
CA GLU A 94 11.07 1.78 -10.18
C GLU A 94 9.76 2.50 -10.58
N GLY A 95 9.43 3.63 -9.93
CA GLY A 95 8.22 4.42 -10.21
C GLY A 95 6.95 3.92 -9.50
N ASN A 96 7.09 2.95 -8.60
CA ASN A 96 6.01 2.42 -7.77
C ASN A 96 5.62 3.40 -6.65
N ILE A 97 4.43 3.20 -6.09
CA ILE A 97 3.90 4.02 -4.98
C ILE A 97 3.75 3.14 -3.76
N CYS A 98 4.36 3.54 -2.64
CA CYS A 98 4.09 2.97 -1.32
C CYS A 98 3.18 3.92 -0.53
N LYS A 99 2.11 3.40 0.06
CA LYS A 99 1.14 4.18 0.83
C LYS A 99 1.48 4.30 2.31
N ASN A 100 2.16 3.30 2.86
CA ASN A 100 2.49 3.21 4.28
C ASN A 100 3.98 2.91 4.45
N ILE A 101 4.77 3.95 4.71
CA ILE A 101 6.22 3.86 4.80
C ILE A 101 6.64 3.87 6.27
N GLU A 102 7.29 2.81 6.71
CA GLU A 102 7.82 2.64 8.07
C GLU A 102 9.33 2.89 8.12
N TYR A 103 9.78 3.70 9.07
CA TYR A 103 11.20 3.83 9.38
C TYR A 103 11.57 2.81 10.46
N THR A 104 12.29 1.77 10.05
CA THR A 104 12.66 0.65 10.92
C THR A 104 13.98 0.91 11.66
N GLN A 105 14.33 0.02 12.60
CA GLN A 105 15.67 0.04 13.21
C GLN A 105 16.78 -0.12 12.16
N GLU A 106 16.59 -1.01 11.18
CA GLU A 106 17.53 -1.22 10.08
C GLU A 106 17.70 0.05 9.23
N ASP A 107 16.60 0.76 8.97
CA ASP A 107 16.66 2.04 8.26
C ASP A 107 17.41 3.09 9.07
N ARG A 108 17.21 3.15 10.39
CA ARG A 108 17.98 4.04 11.28
C ARG A 108 19.47 3.74 11.24
N GLU A 109 19.85 2.47 11.32
CA GLU A 109 21.25 2.03 11.26
C GLU A 109 21.90 2.39 9.91
N LYS A 110 21.11 2.38 8.83
CA LYS A 110 21.59 2.65 7.47
C LYS A 110 21.61 4.13 7.08
N TYR A 111 20.58 4.89 7.45
CA TYR A 111 20.35 6.27 7.01
C TYR A 111 20.47 7.30 8.13
N GLY A 112 20.63 6.86 9.38
CA GLY A 112 20.81 7.70 10.56
C GLY A 112 19.49 8.05 11.25
N ASN A 113 19.51 9.11 12.06
CA ASN A 113 18.40 9.44 12.97
C ASN A 113 17.40 10.45 12.39
N THR A 114 17.68 10.96 11.19
CA THR A 114 16.83 11.96 10.53
C THR A 114 15.70 11.25 9.79
N ILE A 115 14.49 11.30 10.36
CA ILE A 115 13.29 10.72 9.77
C ILE A 115 12.85 11.61 8.60
N GLN A 116 12.65 11.01 7.44
CA GLN A 116 12.25 11.71 6.21
C GLN A 116 10.73 11.96 6.20
N LYS A 117 10.29 13.03 5.51
CA LYS A 117 8.89 13.47 5.48
C LYS A 117 7.94 12.48 4.77
N GLU A 118 8.49 11.53 4.03
CA GLU A 118 7.74 10.47 3.38
C GLU A 118 7.37 9.34 4.36
N VAL A 119 8.03 9.25 5.51
CA VAL A 119 7.76 8.26 6.54
C VAL A 119 6.42 8.55 7.22
N ASN A 120 5.61 7.49 7.37
CA ASN A 120 4.30 7.51 8.03
C ASN A 120 4.32 6.84 9.41
N SER A 121 5.25 5.92 9.66
CA SER A 121 5.36 5.24 10.95
C SER A 121 6.81 5.02 11.38
N LEU A 122 7.04 4.91 12.69
CA LEU A 122 8.29 4.39 13.25
C LEU A 122 8.08 2.95 13.67
N GLY A 123 8.99 2.06 13.27
CA GLY A 123 8.87 0.63 13.56
C GLY A 123 9.08 0.29 15.03
N ASN A 124 8.71 -0.95 15.38
CA ASN A 124 8.96 -1.49 16.72
C ASN A 124 10.46 -1.43 17.04
N TYR A 125 10.77 -1.00 18.26
CA TYR A 125 12.15 -0.88 18.75
C TYR A 125 13.08 0.02 17.89
N CYS A 126 12.54 0.88 17.02
CA CYS A 126 13.34 1.63 16.03
C CYS A 126 14.52 2.40 16.66
N PHE A 127 14.33 3.02 17.83
CA PHE A 127 15.33 3.73 18.61
C PHE A 127 15.64 3.05 19.96
N LYS A 128 15.31 1.76 20.13
CA LYS A 128 15.52 1.05 21.40
C LYS A 128 16.98 1.12 21.84
N GLU A 129 17.19 1.33 23.15
CA GLU A 129 18.50 1.35 23.81
C GLU A 129 19.45 2.41 23.23
N PHE A 130 18.91 3.44 22.57
CA PHE A 130 19.74 4.47 21.96
C PHE A 130 20.17 5.53 22.98
N SER A 131 21.08 5.13 23.86
CA SER A 131 21.54 5.90 25.03
C SER A 131 22.14 7.26 24.71
N SER A 132 22.58 7.53 23.47
CA SER A 132 23.11 8.83 23.04
C SER A 132 22.07 9.75 22.40
N LEU A 133 20.82 9.29 22.21
CA LEU A 133 19.75 10.10 21.63
C LEU A 133 19.28 11.15 22.65
N THR A 134 19.63 12.42 22.41
CA THR A 134 19.21 13.54 23.28
C THR A 134 17.93 14.22 22.79
N THR A 135 17.70 14.22 21.47
CA THR A 135 16.53 14.82 20.83
C THR A 135 16.25 14.10 19.51
N ILE A 136 14.98 14.10 19.09
CA ILE A 136 14.55 13.58 17.80
C ILE A 136 13.48 14.48 17.21
N ASN A 137 13.64 14.83 15.94
CA ASN A 137 12.60 15.56 15.19
C ASN A 137 11.71 14.54 14.49
N ILE A 138 10.47 14.40 14.96
CA ILE A 138 9.45 13.55 14.33
C ILE A 138 8.66 14.42 13.33
N PRO A 139 8.72 14.12 12.01
CA PRO A 139 7.91 14.83 11.01
C PRO A 139 6.41 14.66 11.25
N THR A 140 5.61 15.65 10.86
CA THR A 140 4.14 15.59 10.99
C THR A 140 3.46 14.55 10.10
N SER A 141 4.19 13.97 9.15
CA SER A 141 3.75 12.84 8.33
C SER A 141 3.67 11.53 9.12
N VAL A 142 4.41 11.43 10.24
CA VAL A 142 4.41 10.25 11.11
C VAL A 142 3.14 10.26 11.94
N ILE A 143 2.30 9.25 11.73
CA ILE A 143 1.00 9.07 12.38
C ILE A 143 0.98 7.87 13.35
N GLU A 144 2.02 7.04 13.33
CA GLU A 144 2.13 5.82 14.14
C GLU A 144 3.55 5.65 14.69
N ILE A 145 3.67 5.22 15.94
CA ILE A 145 4.92 4.88 16.61
C ILE A 145 4.78 3.46 17.14
N GLY A 146 5.66 2.57 16.70
CA GLY A 146 5.67 1.16 17.06
C GLY A 146 6.04 0.90 18.53
N ASP A 147 5.81 -0.33 18.94
CA ASP A 147 6.01 -0.77 20.31
C ASP A 147 7.48 -0.61 20.73
N ASP A 148 7.68 -0.10 21.96
CA ASP A 148 9.00 0.10 22.56
C ASP A 148 9.99 0.90 21.69
N CYS A 149 9.48 1.72 20.76
CA CYS A 149 10.30 2.46 19.79
C CYS A 149 11.41 3.30 20.46
N PHE A 150 11.15 3.90 21.63
CA PHE A 150 12.11 4.68 22.42
C PHE A 150 12.48 4.04 23.76
N SER A 151 12.26 2.73 23.90
CA SER A 151 12.54 2.01 25.15
C SER A 151 14.03 2.08 25.48
N TRP A 152 14.37 2.38 26.73
CA TRP A 152 15.76 2.55 27.23
C TRP A 152 16.58 3.67 26.55
N CYS A 153 15.94 4.68 25.96
CA CYS A 153 16.60 5.92 25.54
C CYS A 153 16.93 6.82 26.75
N SER A 154 17.99 6.50 27.50
CA SER A 154 18.28 7.15 28.79
C SER A 154 18.64 8.64 28.72
N SER A 155 19.06 9.14 27.56
CA SER A 155 19.41 10.56 27.36
C SER A 155 18.30 11.38 26.69
N LEU A 156 17.19 10.76 26.32
CA LEU A 156 16.07 11.44 25.67
C LEU A 156 15.25 12.17 26.75
N THR A 157 15.22 13.51 26.68
CA THR A 157 14.54 14.40 27.63
C THR A 157 13.45 15.21 26.98
#